data_AF-A0A2K8PT55-F1
#
_entry.id   AF-A0A2K8PT55-F1
#
_cell.length_a   1.000
_cell.length_b   1.000
_cell.length_c   1.000
_cell.angle_alpha   90.00
_cell.angle_beta   90.00
_cell.angle_gamma   90.00
#
_symmetry.space_group_name_H-M   'P 1'
#
loop_
_entity.id
_entity.type
_entity.pdbx_description
1 polymer ?
#
loop_
_entity_poly.entity_id
_entity_poly.type
_entity_poly.pdbx_seq_one_letter_code
_entity_poly.pdbx_strand_id
1 'polypeptide(L)' 'MLPRLDEIEVELLARRARAEAEGWLGEIEGIDLTMSFLRQKRDQTRRLARVAPVDLGIPGIAPRSAARRE' A
#
# COMPACT_ATOMS: atom_id res chain seq x y z
N MET A 1 -9.46 -4.14 2.47
CA MET A 1 -8.64 -3.07 1.84
C MET A 1 -8.99 -2.83 0.38
N LEU A 2 -9.11 -3.85 -0.48
CA LEU A 2 -9.44 -3.64 -1.91
C LEU A 2 -10.70 -2.80 -2.17
N PRO A 3 -11.86 -3.03 -1.50
CA PRO A 3 -13.05 -2.21 -1.73
C PRO A 3 -12.81 -0.72 -1.45
N ARG A 4 -12.04 -0.40 -0.40
CA ARG A 4 -11.70 0.97 -0.05
C ARG A 4 -10.83 1.66 -1.11
N LEU A 5 -9.93 0.91 -1.77
CA LEU A 5 -9.12 1.46 -2.86
C LEU A 5 -9.99 1.78 -4.09
N ASP A 6 -11.01 0.98 -4.35
CA ASP A 6 -11.95 1.20 -5.45
C ASP A 6 -12.82 2.46 -5.20
N GLU A 7 -13.29 2.66 -3.96
CA GLU A 7 -13.99 3.90 -3.56
C GLU A 7 -13.12 5.15 -3.77
N ILE A 8 -11.84 5.09 -3.37
CA ILE A 8 -10.90 6.21 -3.54
C ILE A 8 -10.66 6.49 -5.04
N GLU A 9 -10.59 5.45 -5.88
CA GLU A 9 -10.43 5.62 -7.34
C GLU A 9 -11.62 6.38 -7.94
N VAL A 10 -12.85 6.03 -7.53
CA VAL A 10 -14.07 6.73 -7.96
C VAL A 10 -14.04 8.20 -7.55
N GLU A 11 -13.68 8.50 -6.30
CA GLU A 11 -13.61 9.89 -5.84
C GLU A 11 -12.52 10.70 -6.57
N LEU A 12 -11.35 10.11 -6.84
CA LEU A 12 -10.28 10.78 -7.58
C LEU A 12 -10.69 11.08 -9.02
N LEU A 13 -11.42 10.17 -9.69
CA LEU A 13 -11.96 10.42 -11.02
C LEU A 13 -12.95 11.59 -11.03
N ALA A 14 -13.82 11.68 -10.03
CA ALA A 14 -14.76 12.80 -9.89
C ALA A 14 -14.03 14.13 -9.68
N ARG A 15 -12.98 14.14 -8.84
CA ARG A 15 -12.14 15.33 -8.61
C ARG A 15 -11.37 15.74 -9.86
N ARG A 16 -10.86 14.77 -10.63
CA ARG A 16 -10.17 15.01 -11.90
C ARG A 16 -11.08 15.68 -12.92
N ALA A 17 -12.29 15.15 -13.10
CA ALA A 17 -13.28 15.71 -14.02
C ALA A 17 -13.66 17.15 -13.63
N ARG A 18 -13.76 17.43 -12.33
CA ARG A 18 -13.97 18.79 -11.83
C ARG A 18 -12.77 19.70 -12.16
N ALA A 19 -11.55 19.25 -11.88
CA ALA A 19 -10.35 20.02 -12.16
C ALA A 19 -10.19 20.33 -13.66
N GLU A 20 -10.59 19.40 -14.54
CA GLU A 20 -10.69 19.64 -15.99
C GLU A 20 -11.70 20.73 -16.33
N ALA A 21 -12.92 20.65 -15.74
CA ALA A 21 -13.96 21.64 -15.98
C ALA A 21 -13.59 23.04 -15.46
N GLU A 22 -12.83 23.13 -14.38
CA GLU A 22 -12.40 24.38 -13.76
C GLU A 22 -11.04 24.88 -14.28
N GLY A 23 -10.36 24.12 -15.15
CA GLY A 23 -9.07 24.49 -15.74
C GLY A 23 -7.89 24.45 -14.77
N TRP A 24 -7.98 23.64 -13.71
CA TRP A 24 -6.99 23.55 -12.65
C TRP A 24 -5.86 22.59 -13.02
N LEU A 25 -4.94 23.03 -13.88
CA LEU A 25 -3.89 22.18 -14.43
C LEU A 25 -3.02 21.50 -13.35
N GLY A 26 -2.61 22.24 -12.32
CA GLY A 26 -1.80 21.67 -11.23
C GLY A 26 -2.54 20.61 -10.41
N GLU A 27 -3.86 20.74 -10.24
CA GLU A 27 -4.68 19.75 -9.55
C GLU A 27 -4.82 18.48 -10.40
N ILE A 28 -4.97 18.62 -11.72
CA ILE A 28 -4.99 17.47 -12.65
C ILE A 28 -3.69 16.68 -12.56
N GLU A 29 -2.53 17.35 -12.60
CA GLU A 29 -1.22 16.69 -12.48
C GLU A 29 -1.07 15.95 -11.14
N GLY A 30 -1.47 16.59 -10.03
CA GLY A 30 -1.44 15.98 -8.70
C GLY A 30 -2.37 14.76 -8.58
N ILE A 31 -3.57 14.84 -9.15
CA ILE A 31 -4.53 13.72 -9.16
C ILE A 31 -4.02 12.58 -10.03
N ASP A 32 -3.45 12.86 -11.21
CA ASP A 32 -2.90 11.83 -12.10
C ASP A 32 -1.73 11.09 -11.44
N LEU A 33 -0.84 11.81 -10.76
CA LEU A 33 0.23 11.20 -9.96
C LEU A 33 -0.34 10.32 -8.84
N THR A 34 -1.34 10.82 -8.10
CA THR A 34 -1.97 10.08 -7.01
C THR A 34 -2.67 8.82 -7.51
N MET A 35 -3.36 8.89 -8.66
CA MET A 35 -3.97 7.74 -9.32
C MET A 35 -2.93 6.68 -9.69
N SER A 36 -1.74 7.08 -10.14
CA SER A 36 -0.65 6.13 -10.44
C SER A 36 -0.23 5.33 -9.20
N PHE A 37 -0.08 5.99 -8.04
CA PHE A 37 0.23 5.34 -6.77
C PHE A 37 -0.92 4.46 -6.28
N LEU A 38 -2.17 4.90 -6.44
CA LEU A 38 -3.35 4.11 -6.07
C LEU A 38 -3.40 2.79 -6.83
N ARG A 39 -3.15 2.82 -8.15
CA ARG A 39 -3.09 1.61 -9.00
C ARG A 39 -1.99 0.66 -8.52
N GLN A 40 -0.79 1.18 -8.26
CA GLN A 40 0.31 0.39 -7.73
C GLN A 40 -0.05 -0.26 -6.38
N LYS A 41 -0.73 0.48 -5.49
CA LYS A 41 -1.17 -0.03 -4.18
C LYS A 41 -2.25 -1.11 -4.32
N ARG A 42 -3.17 -0.95 -5.27
CA ARG A 42 -4.21 -1.93 -5.58
C ARG A 42 -3.59 -3.24 -6.05
N ASP A 43 -2.62 -3.17 -6.96
CA ASP A 43 -1.92 -4.36 -7.46
C ASP A 43 -1.09 -5.03 -6.38
N GLN A 44 -0.38 -4.27 -5.54
CA GLN A 44 0.30 -4.81 -4.37
C GLN A 44 -0.68 -5.54 -3.44
N THR A 45 -1.83 -4.92 -3.15
CA THR A 45 -2.85 -5.48 -2.26
C THR A 45 -3.46 -6.75 -2.86
N ARG A 46 -3.72 -6.78 -4.17
CA ARG A 46 -4.19 -7.98 -4.88
C ARG A 46 -3.17 -9.11 -4.81
N ARG A 47 -1.89 -8.82 -5.00
CA ARG A 47 -0.82 -9.82 -4.89
C ARG A 47 -0.78 -10.39 -3.47
N LEU A 48 -0.75 -9.52 -2.46
CA LEU A 48 -0.68 -9.95 -1.05
C LEU A 48 -1.92 -10.71 -0.61
N ALA A 49 -3.11 -10.37 -1.11
CA ALA A 49 -4.34 -11.11 -0.83
C ALA A 49 -4.30 -12.57 -1.34
N ARG A 50 -3.41 -12.89 -2.29
CA ARG A 50 -3.21 -14.25 -2.82
C ARG A 50 -2.11 -15.02 -2.10
N VAL A 51 -1.30 -14.35 -1.28
CA VAL A 51 -0.21 -14.97 -0.53
C VAL A 51 -0.74 -15.35 0.84
N ALA A 52 -0.68 -16.64 1.18
CA ALA A 52 -1.00 -17.10 2.52
C ALA A 52 -0.01 -16.49 3.53
N PRO A 53 -0.48 -16.06 4.72
CA PRO A 53 0.42 -15.61 5.78
C PRO A 53 1.47 -16.69 6.08
N VAL A 54 2.74 -16.30 6.14
CA VAL A 54 3.83 -17.18 6.59
C VAL A 54 4.11 -16.83 8.04
N ASP A 55 3.99 -17.82 8.93
CA ASP A 55 4.43 -17.69 10.31
C ASP A 55 5.96 -17.82 10.37
N LEU A 56 6.63 -16.76 10.80
CA LEU A 56 8.09 -16.72 10.94
C LEU A 56 8.55 -17.11 12.34
N GLY A 57 7.62 -17.33 13.28
CA GLY A 57 7.92 -17.53 14.69
C GLY A 57 8.56 -16.31 15.37
N ILE A 58 8.99 -16.49 16.62
CA ILE A 58 9.71 -15.47 17.39
C ILE A 58 11.19 -15.85 17.45
N PRO A 59 12.12 -14.96 17.06
CA PRO A 59 13.56 -15.24 17.20
C PRO A 59 13.94 -15.50 18.66
N GLY A 60 14.46 -16.69 18.96
CA GLY A 60 14.98 -17.03 20.28
C GLY A 60 16.40 -16.47 20.48
N ILE A 61 16.63 -15.80 21.60
CA ILE A 61 18.00 -15.48 22.04
C ILE A 61 18.60 -16.76 22.62
N ALA A 62 19.58 -17.36 21.94
CA ALA A 62 20.27 -18.54 22.44
C ALA A 62 20.95 -18.22 23.79
N PRO A 63 20.74 -19.04 24.84
CA PRO A 63 21.40 -18.80 26.12
C PRO A 63 22.92 -18.91 25.95
N ARG A 64 23.66 -17.92 26.47
CA ARG A 64 25.13 -17.98 26.57
C ARG A 64 25.50 -19.24 27.34
N SER A 65 26.16 -20.18 26.69
CA SER A 65 26.75 -21.35 27.35
C SER A 65 27.66 -20.86 28.49
N ALA A 66 27.25 -21.12 29.73
CA ALA A 66 28.09 -20.85 30.89
C ALA A 66 29.37 -21.68 30.74
N ALA A 67 30.51 -20.99 30.66
CA ALA A 67 31.81 -21.61 30.55
C ALA A 67 31.99 -22.66 31.67
N ARG A 68 32.27 -23.88 31.25
CA ARG A 68 32.69 -25.00 32.11
C ARG A 68 33.92 -24.53 32.90
N ARG A 69 33.78 -24.35 34.22
CA ARG A 69 34.93 -24.29 35.14
C ARG A 69 35.13 -25.69 35.70
N GLU A 70 36.23 -26.32 35.31
CA GLU A 70 36.93 -27.35 36.10
C GLU A 70 38.07 -26.68 36.86
#